data_AF-A0A4P0YEF2-F1
#
_entry.id   AF-A0A4P0YEF2-F1
#
_cell.length_a   1.000
_cell.length_b   1.000
_cell.length_c   1.000
_cell.angle_alpha   90.00
_cell.angle_beta   90.00
_cell.angle_gamma   90.00
#
_symmetry.space_group_name_H-M   'P 1'
#
loop_
_entity.id
_entity.type
_entity.pdbx_description
1 polymer ?
#
loop_
_entity_poly.entity_id
_entity_poly.type
_entity_poly.pdbx_seq_one_letter_code
_entity_poly.pdbx_strand_id
1 'polypeptide(L)' 'MDHQTAEALRAFTQRYCAVWQQQRHSLPRSEELYGVPSPCVVDTQGEAVFWQPQPFSLAQKYQRG' A
#
# COMPACT_ATOMS: atom_id res chain seq x y z
N MET A 1 11.57 17.11 0.39
CA MET A 1 11.72 15.80 1.04
C MET A 1 13.15 15.36 0.82
N ASP A 2 13.88 14.98 1.86
CA ASP A 2 15.23 14.46 1.71
C ASP A 2 15.20 13.16 0.89
N HIS A 3 16.02 13.09 -0.17
CA HIS A 3 16.01 11.97 -1.10
C HIS A 3 16.40 10.66 -0.41
N GLN A 4 17.37 10.71 0.51
CA GLN A 4 17.82 9.52 1.24
C GLN A 4 16.71 8.96 2.12
N THR A 5 15.96 9.83 2.81
CA THR A 5 14.78 9.43 3.58
C THR A 5 13.72 8.75 2.72
N ALA A 6 13.41 9.30 1.53
CA ALA A 6 12.42 8.71 0.62
C ALA A 6 12.85 7.34 0.08
N GLU A 7 14.13 7.19 -0.26
CA GLU A 7 14.74 5.93 -0.70
C GLU A 7 14.69 4.87 0.41
N ALA A 8 15.08 5.24 1.64
CA ALA A 8 15.07 4.34 2.78
C ALA A 8 13.66 3.84 3.10
N LEU A 9 12.67 4.74 3.06
CA LEU A 9 11.26 4.37 3.24
C LEU A 9 10.79 3.41 2.15
N ARG A 10 11.08 3.69 0.88
CA ARG A 10 10.71 2.81 -0.23
C ARG A 10 11.33 1.43 -0.08
N ALA A 11 12.62 1.36 0.22
CA ALA A 11 13.33 0.11 0.41
C ALA A 11 12.77 -0.70 1.59
N PHE A 12 12.40 -0.04 2.69
CA PHE A 12 11.74 -0.68 3.82
C PHE A 12 10.38 -1.27 3.42
N THR A 13 9.51 -0.50 2.77
CA THR A 13 8.18 -0.95 2.36
C THR A 13 8.25 -2.12 1.37
N GLN A 14 9.21 -2.10 0.45
CA GLN A 14 9.46 -3.21 -0.48
C GLN A 14 9.83 -4.49 0.25
N ARG A 15 10.76 -4.43 1.23
CA ARG A 15 11.14 -5.60 2.03
C ARG A 15 9.96 -6.14 2.84
N TYR A 16 9.15 -5.26 3.44
CA TYR A 16 7.96 -5.66 4.16
C TYR A 16 7.00 -6.46 3.27
N CYS A 17 6.68 -5.95 2.07
CA CYS A 17 5.79 -6.63 1.13
C CYS A 17 6.36 -7.98 0.68
N ALA A 18 7.66 -8.03 0.37
CA ALA A 18 8.32 -9.26 -0.07
C ALA A 18 8.28 -10.34 1.02
N VAL A 19 8.61 -9.99 2.26
CA VAL A 19 8.58 -10.92 3.40
C VAL A 19 7.15 -11.40 3.67
N TRP A 20 6.16 -10.51 3.60
CA TRP A 20 4.75 -10.90 3.75
C TRP A 20 4.34 -11.92 2.68
N GLN A 21 4.64 -11.65 1.42
CA GLN A 21 4.28 -12.52 0.30
C GLN A 21 4.96 -13.90 0.41
N GLN A 22 6.21 -13.94 0.87
CA GLN A 22 6.90 -15.21 1.12
C GLN A 22 6.24 -16.03 2.23
N GLN A 23 5.78 -15.39 3.31
CA GLN A 23 5.20 -16.09 4.47
C GLN A 23 3.71 -16.44 4.31
N ARG A 24 2.95 -15.62 3.57
CA ARG A 24 1.49 -15.69 3.50
C ARG A 24 0.96 -15.95 2.10
N HIS A 25 1.85 -16.07 1.10
CA HIS A 25 1.51 -16.31 -0.30
C HIS A 25 0.46 -15.33 -0.85
N SER A 26 0.45 -14.10 -0.33
CA SER A 26 -0.53 -13.05 -0.63
C SER A 26 0.10 -11.67 -0.48
N LEU A 27 -0.60 -10.64 -0.94
CA LEU A 27 -0.26 -9.26 -0.62
C LEU A 27 -0.54 -8.97 0.88
N PRO A 28 0.05 -7.89 1.44
CA PRO A 28 -0.33 -7.37 2.74
C PRO A 28 -1.86 -7.25 2.88
N ARG A 29 -2.40 -7.88 3.93
CA ARG A 29 -3.84 -7.86 4.26
C ARG A 29 -4.08 -6.97 5.47
N SER A 30 -5.09 -6.10 5.41
CA SER A 30 -5.49 -5.25 6.54
C SER A 30 -7.00 -5.17 6.67
N GLU A 31 -7.51 -5.44 7.87
CA GLU A 31 -8.92 -5.22 8.25
C GLU A 31 -9.18 -3.76 8.57
N GLU A 32 -8.22 -3.07 9.18
CA GLU A 32 -8.33 -1.66 9.57
C GLU A 32 -8.48 -0.71 8.37
N LEU A 33 -8.03 -1.12 7.19
CA LEU A 33 -8.15 -0.36 5.95
C LEU A 33 -9.45 -0.67 5.18
N TYR A 34 -10.27 -1.61 5.65
CA TYR A 34 -11.54 -1.91 5.02
C TYR A 34 -12.46 -0.69 5.00
N GLY A 35 -13.09 -0.44 3.85
CA GLY A 35 -13.95 0.73 3.63
C GLY A 35 -13.22 2.05 3.35
N VAL A 36 -11.88 2.10 3.46
CA VAL A 36 -11.09 3.31 3.14
C VAL A 36 -10.76 3.33 1.64
N PRO A 37 -11.26 4.30 0.86
CA PRO A 37 -10.92 4.39 -0.56
C PRO A 37 -9.44 4.74 -0.73
N SER A 38 -8.69 3.87 -1.41
CA SER A 38 -7.26 4.07 -1.63
C SER A 38 -6.82 3.42 -2.94
N PRO A 39 -5.94 4.06 -3.72
CA PRO A 39 -5.35 3.44 -4.91
C PRO A 39 -4.46 2.23 -4.55
N CYS A 40 -4.06 2.11 -3.28
CA CYS A 40 -3.25 0.99 -2.81
C CYS A 40 -4.05 -0.32 -2.71
N VAL A 41 -5.39 -0.28 -2.65
CA VAL A 41 -6.24 -1.47 -2.56
C VAL A 41 -6.24 -2.19 -3.90
N VAL A 42 -5.82 -3.46 -3.89
CA VAL A 42 -5.79 -4.36 -5.07
C VAL A 42 -7.02 -5.27 -5.08
N ASP A 43 -7.41 -5.79 -3.92
CA ASP A 43 -8.56 -6.67 -3.76
C ASP A 43 -9.19 -6.49 -2.37
N THR A 44 -10.46 -6.87 -2.23
CA THR A 44 -11.18 -6.86 -0.95
C THR A 44 -11.84 -8.21 -0.74
N GLN A 45 -11.55 -8.88 0.38
CA GLN A 45 -12.13 -10.17 0.72
C GLN A 45 -12.68 -10.13 2.15
N GLY A 46 -14.00 -10.26 2.27
CA GLY A 46 -14.69 -10.03 3.54
C GLY A 46 -14.45 -8.61 4.04
N GLU A 47 -14.11 -8.49 5.32
CA GLU A 47 -13.84 -7.20 5.99
C GLU A 47 -12.35 -6.82 5.95
N ALA A 48 -11.62 -7.24 4.90
CA ALA A 48 -10.21 -6.92 4.74
C ALA A 48 -9.83 -6.59 3.31
N VAL A 49 -8.81 -5.75 3.17
CA VAL A 49 -8.23 -5.37 1.89
C VAL A 49 -6.84 -5.97 1.73
N PHE A 50 -6.54 -6.40 0.50
CA PHE A 50 -5.19 -6.69 0.04
C PHE A 50 -4.65 -5.44 -0.64
N TRP A 51 -3.44 -5.02 -0.26
CA TRP A 51 -2.89 -3.76 -0.74
C TRP A 51 -1.43 -3.86 -1.14
N GLN A 52 -1.00 -2.94 -2.01
CA GLN A 52 0.39 -2.75 -2.39
C GLN A 52 0.69 -1.25 -2.53
N PRO A 53 1.94 -0.80 -2.29
CA PRO A 53 2.31 0.60 -2.48
C PRO A 53 2.14 1.02 -3.94
N GLN A 54 1.51 2.18 -4.16
CA GLN A 54 1.36 2.79 -5.47
C GLN A 54 2.18 4.09 -5.57
N PRO A 55 2.61 4.49 -6.78
CA PRO A 55 3.20 5.80 -6.99
C PRO A 55 2.27 6.90 -6.50
N PHE A 56 2.82 7.84 -5.76
CA PHE A 56 2.08 9.01 -5.35
C PHE A 56 1.91 9.97 -6.53
N SER A 57 0.67 10.29 -6.90
CA SER A 57 0.37 11.32 -7.90
C SER A 57 -0.47 12.46 -7.30
N LEU A 58 -0.09 13.71 -7.59
CA LEU A 58 -0.85 14.87 -7.12
C LEU A 58 -2.22 14.99 -7.82
N ALA A 59 -2.37 14.45 -9.04
CA ALA A 59 -3.64 14.43 -9.76
C ALA A 59 -4.75 13.66 -9.01
N GLN A 60 -4.39 12.58 -8.31
CA GLN A 60 -5.34 11.80 -7.50
C GLN A 60 -5.88 12.58 -6.28
N LYS A 61 -5.23 13.66 -5.86
CA LYS A 61 -5.66 14.43 -4.67
C LYS A 61 -6.79 15.42 -4.93
N TYR A 62 -6.97 15.87 -6.17
CA TYR A 62 -7.91 16.96 -6.51
C TYR A 62 -9.08 16.51 -7.40
N GLN A 63 -9.31 15.20 -7.54
CA GLN A 63 -10.49 14.65 -8.23
C GLN A 63 -11.66 14.33 -7.27
N ARG A 64 -11.50 14.60 -5.97
CA ARG A 64 -12.59 14.54 -4.97
C ARG A 64 -12.62 15.87 -4.20
N GLY A 65 -13.22 16.89 -4.81
CA GLY A 65 -13.45 18.22 -4.22
C GLY A 65 -12.94 19.35 -5.08
#